data_AF-A0A2U2CC23-F1
#
_entry.id   AF-A0A2U2CC23-F1
#
_cell.length_a   1.000
_cell.length_b   1.000
_cell.length_c   1.000
_cell.angle_alpha   90.00
_cell.angle_beta   90.00
_cell.angle_gamma   90.00
#
_symmetry.space_group_name_H-M   'P 1'
#
loop_
_entity.id
_entity.type
_entity.pdbx_description
1 polymer ?
#
loop_
_entity_poly.entity_id
_entity_poly.type
_entity_poly.pdbx_seq_one_letter_code
_entity_poly.pdbx_strand_id
1 'polypeptide(L)'
;MATARKAAAQQATAGSGGRRQDRHSMTVTRYHFLSGLPKAGVDVLLRVLDQNPAFVTGEGTAAAALFEATVGRMSDPSSVEAGLAVQQQKALLRAVLDAVHHDRPIGSVVFDSNPAWIGQIGILSALFPLSRFVVLLADAADLDGPGQREMRDLKAALDGPAAERILVIERGRLINDALTVMDVLYHFLREPEFDHDLSEFEAPGRTAGEGSGGVGGRGATRLRADGDATLLLKSG
;
A
#
# COMPACT_ATOMS: atom_id res chain seq x y z
N MET A 1 14.71 -70.28 32.72
CA MET A 1 14.62 -70.63 31.28
C MET A 1 13.28 -70.17 30.75
N ALA A 2 13.32 -69.30 29.73
CA ALA A 2 12.29 -69.08 28.71
C ALA A 2 10.82 -68.91 29.14
N THR A 3 10.41 -67.66 29.39
CA THR A 3 9.20 -67.07 28.72
C THR A 3 9.11 -65.55 28.84
N ALA A 4 10.25 -64.84 28.81
CA ALA A 4 10.34 -63.38 28.75
C ALA A 4 10.61 -62.88 27.31
N ARG A 5 9.94 -63.45 26.30
CA ARG A 5 10.24 -63.14 24.89
C ARG A 5 9.02 -62.95 23.97
N LYS A 6 7.86 -62.59 24.51
CA LYS A 6 6.67 -62.31 23.70
C LYS A 6 5.86 -61.09 24.17
N ALA A 7 6.57 -59.99 24.48
CA ALA A 7 5.96 -58.69 24.79
C ALA A 7 6.72 -57.49 24.17
N ALA A 8 7.57 -57.73 23.16
CA ALA A 8 8.49 -56.72 22.62
C ALA A 8 8.43 -56.57 21.08
N ALA A 9 7.24 -56.70 20.47
CA ALA A 9 7.13 -56.65 19.01
C ALA A 9 5.88 -55.91 18.47
N GLN A 10 5.31 -54.96 19.22
CA GLN A 10 4.16 -54.16 18.73
C GLN A 10 4.15 -52.71 19.23
N GLN A 11 5.33 -52.15 19.54
CA GLN A 11 5.53 -50.72 19.76
C GLN A 11 6.77 -50.26 18.99
N ALA A 12 6.70 -50.28 17.67
CA ALA A 12 7.78 -49.81 16.80
C ALA A 12 7.28 -49.43 15.40
N THR A 13 6.20 -48.65 15.29
CA THR A 13 5.79 -48.03 14.02
C THR A 13 4.97 -46.76 14.26
N ALA A 14 5.64 -45.64 14.47
CA ALA A 14 5.21 -44.32 14.00
C ALA A 14 6.36 -43.35 14.27
N GLY A 15 6.97 -42.89 13.19
CA GLY A 15 8.24 -42.19 13.20
C GLY A 15 8.23 -40.93 14.06
N SER A 16 9.38 -40.72 14.72
CA SER A 16 10.10 -39.45 14.72
C SER A 16 9.22 -38.26 14.38
N GLY A 17 8.52 -37.74 15.41
CA GLY A 17 7.96 -36.40 15.38
C GLY A 17 9.11 -35.45 15.11
N GLY A 18 9.31 -35.17 13.81
CA GLY A 18 10.15 -34.09 13.37
C GLY A 18 9.70 -32.89 14.16
N ARG A 19 10.64 -32.29 14.90
CA ARG A 19 10.51 -30.93 15.39
C ARG A 19 9.90 -30.15 14.24
N ARG A 20 8.59 -29.88 14.32
CA ARG A 20 7.99 -28.80 13.57
C ARG A 20 8.84 -27.64 14.03
N GLN A 21 9.76 -27.25 13.16
CA GLN A 21 10.37 -25.96 13.27
C GLN A 21 9.16 -25.05 13.25
N ASP A 22 8.78 -24.60 14.43
CA ASP A 22 7.92 -23.47 14.64
C ASP A 22 8.69 -22.31 14.01
N ARG A 23 8.62 -22.25 12.67
CA ARG A 23 8.84 -21.05 11.93
C ARG A 23 7.72 -20.15 12.43
N HIS A 24 8.03 -19.44 13.50
CA HIS A 24 7.61 -18.07 13.67
C HIS A 24 8.11 -17.35 12.40
N SER A 25 7.42 -17.58 11.28
CA SER A 25 7.30 -16.58 10.25
C SER A 25 6.62 -15.47 10.99
N MET A 26 7.43 -14.56 11.55
CA MET A 26 6.92 -13.28 11.98
C MET A 26 6.30 -12.72 10.73
N THR A 27 4.97 -12.80 10.63
CA THR A 27 4.20 -12.24 9.55
C THR A 27 4.40 -10.75 9.67
N VAL A 28 5.44 -10.26 9.03
CA VAL A 28 5.80 -8.85 9.03
C VAL A 28 4.61 -8.11 8.44
N THR A 29 3.99 -7.22 9.21
CA THR A 29 2.98 -6.31 8.68
C THR A 29 3.61 -5.50 7.56
N ARG A 30 2.95 -5.51 6.40
CA ARG A 30 3.32 -4.70 5.25
C ARG A 30 2.53 -3.41 5.30
N TYR A 31 3.21 -2.31 5.03
CA TYR A 31 2.61 -0.98 4.98
C TYR A 31 2.71 -0.46 3.56
N HIS A 32 1.64 0.12 3.05
CA HIS A 32 1.65 1.01 1.91
C HIS A 32 0.96 2.31 2.33
N PHE A 33 1.30 3.39 1.65
CA PHE A 33 0.78 4.71 1.99
C PHE A 33 0.03 5.26 0.80
N LEU A 34 -1.22 5.67 1.03
CA LEU A 34 -2.01 6.40 0.05
C LEU A 34 -2.01 7.88 0.41
N SER A 35 -1.82 8.73 -0.59
CA SER A 35 -1.98 10.16 -0.41
C SER A 35 -2.82 10.71 -1.55
N GLY A 36 -3.85 11.48 -1.23
CA GLY A 36 -4.58 12.25 -2.22
C GLY A 36 -4.19 13.71 -2.12
N LEU A 37 -4.05 14.39 -3.26
CA LEU A 37 -4.27 15.83 -3.26
C LEU A 37 -5.73 16.13 -2.84
N PRO A 38 -6.02 17.32 -2.31
CA PRO A 38 -7.39 17.71 -1.99
C PRO A 38 -8.33 17.44 -3.18
N LYS A 39 -9.51 16.86 -2.90
CA LYS A 39 -10.54 16.47 -3.89
C LYS A 39 -10.17 15.32 -4.86
N ALA A 40 -9.03 14.65 -4.67
CA ALA A 40 -8.64 13.53 -5.55
C ALA A 40 -9.50 12.26 -5.40
N GLY A 41 -10.35 12.18 -4.35
CA GLY A 41 -11.27 11.05 -4.12
C GLY A 41 -10.56 9.80 -3.62
N VAL A 42 -9.58 9.96 -2.72
CA VAL A 42 -8.82 8.83 -2.14
C VAL A 42 -9.69 7.90 -1.32
N ASP A 43 -10.76 8.43 -0.72
CA ASP A 43 -11.77 7.71 0.04
C ASP A 43 -12.44 6.62 -0.80
N VAL A 44 -12.75 6.90 -2.07
CA VAL A 44 -13.35 5.92 -3.00
C VAL A 44 -12.39 4.76 -3.26
N LEU A 45 -11.12 5.07 -3.53
CA LEU A 45 -10.11 4.04 -3.75
C LEU A 45 -9.87 3.19 -2.49
N LEU A 46 -9.86 3.81 -1.31
CA LEU A 46 -9.72 3.07 -0.05
C LEU A 46 -10.88 2.12 0.16
N ARG A 47 -12.13 2.56 -0.04
CA ARG A 47 -13.31 1.66 0.07
C ARG A 47 -13.25 0.48 -0.87
N VAL A 48 -12.80 0.70 -2.11
CA VAL A 48 -12.58 -0.39 -3.06
C VAL A 48 -11.48 -1.33 -2.54
N LEU A 49 -10.32 -0.81 -2.14
CA LEU A 49 -9.24 -1.64 -1.59
C LEU A 49 -9.66 -2.44 -0.33
N ASP A 50 -10.54 -1.88 0.50
CA ASP A 50 -11.05 -2.51 1.72
C ASP A 50 -11.95 -3.73 1.46
N GLN A 51 -12.43 -3.92 0.22
CA GLN A 51 -13.13 -5.14 -0.18
C GLN A 51 -12.21 -6.38 -0.11
N ASN A 52 -10.89 -6.20 -0.21
CA ASN A 52 -9.93 -7.28 -0.08
C ASN A 52 -9.69 -7.61 1.41
N PRO A 53 -10.02 -8.81 1.90
CA PRO A 53 -9.89 -9.17 3.32
C PRO A 53 -8.44 -9.26 3.82
N ALA A 54 -7.45 -9.26 2.93
CA ALA A 54 -6.04 -9.17 3.30
C ALA A 54 -5.62 -7.73 3.62
N PHE A 55 -6.41 -6.74 3.20
CA PHE A 55 -6.09 -5.33 3.31
C PHE A 55 -6.81 -4.72 4.52
N VAL A 56 -6.14 -3.77 5.16
CA VAL A 56 -6.72 -2.93 6.21
C VAL A 56 -6.50 -1.49 5.78
N THR A 57 -7.57 -0.77 5.50
CA THR A 57 -7.49 0.63 5.10
C THR A 57 -7.75 1.55 6.30
N GLY A 58 -7.00 2.65 6.38
CA GLY A 58 -7.16 3.66 7.42
C GLY A 58 -7.05 5.05 6.84
N GLU A 59 -8.18 5.76 6.71
CA GLU A 59 -8.21 7.15 6.28
C GLU A 59 -8.13 8.10 7.48
N GLY A 60 -7.27 9.11 7.40
CA GLY A 60 -7.24 10.19 8.42
C GLY A 60 -6.89 9.69 9.83
N THR A 61 -6.10 8.63 9.93
CA THR A 61 -5.69 8.06 11.22
C THR A 61 -4.81 9.04 12.01
N ALA A 62 -4.64 8.80 13.31
CA ALA A 62 -3.69 9.54 14.14
C ALA A 62 -2.22 9.28 13.75
N ALA A 63 -1.94 8.32 12.86
CA ALA A 63 -0.58 7.90 12.53
C ALA A 63 0.25 9.04 11.96
N ALA A 64 -0.27 9.77 10.96
CA ALA A 64 0.45 10.89 10.35
C ALA A 64 0.77 11.98 11.36
N ALA A 65 -0.22 12.41 12.14
CA ALA A 65 -0.02 13.46 13.14
C ALA A 65 1.00 13.06 14.23
N LEU A 66 0.92 11.83 14.74
CA LEU A 66 1.87 11.33 15.75
C LEU A 66 3.28 11.13 15.17
N PHE A 67 3.37 10.64 13.93
CA PHE A 67 4.62 10.46 13.24
C PHE A 67 5.32 11.80 13.02
N GLU A 68 4.61 12.79 12.49
CA GLU A 68 5.14 14.14 12.26
C GLU A 68 5.55 14.83 13.56
N ALA A 69 4.74 14.71 14.62
CA ALA A 69 5.10 15.24 15.93
C ALA A 69 6.39 14.60 16.45
N THR A 70 6.57 13.29 16.26
CA THR A 70 7.77 12.55 16.67
C THR A 70 9.00 12.99 15.87
N VAL A 71 8.87 13.10 14.53
CA VAL A 71 9.93 13.63 13.66
C VAL A 71 10.29 15.06 14.05
N GLY A 72 9.30 15.91 14.31
CA GLY A 72 9.48 17.29 14.72
C GLY A 72 10.28 17.42 16.02
N ARG A 73 9.95 16.58 17.02
CA ARG A 73 10.72 16.53 18.27
C ARG A 73 12.16 16.11 18.03
N MET A 74 12.41 15.03 17.27
CA MET A 74 13.79 14.59 16.96
C MET A 74 14.59 15.61 16.15
N SER A 75 13.92 16.45 15.36
CA SER A 75 14.54 17.46 14.53
C SER A 75 14.85 18.76 15.28
N ASP A 76 14.25 18.96 16.46
CA ASP A 76 14.52 20.11 17.33
C ASP A 76 15.81 19.87 18.15
N PRO A 77 16.90 20.63 17.91
CA PRO A 77 18.17 20.45 18.62
C PRO A 77 18.08 20.69 20.14
N SER A 78 17.03 21.36 20.61
CA SER A 78 16.81 21.63 22.04
C SER A 78 16.08 20.50 22.76
N SER A 79 15.53 19.54 22.02
CA SER A 79 14.82 18.39 22.57
C SER A 79 15.79 17.33 23.12
N VAL A 80 15.31 16.52 24.07
CA VAL A 80 16.06 15.34 24.55
C VAL A 80 16.11 14.27 23.45
N GLU A 81 15.08 14.21 22.63
CA GLU A 81 14.90 13.24 21.55
C GLU A 81 15.90 13.42 20.41
N ALA A 82 16.43 14.63 20.19
CA ALA A 82 17.51 14.87 19.24
C ALA A 82 18.79 14.09 19.58
N GLY A 83 18.98 13.71 20.85
CA GLY A 83 20.09 12.87 21.29
C GLY A 83 19.94 11.37 20.99
N LEU A 84 18.78 10.92 20.50
CA LEU A 84 18.55 9.50 20.18
C LEU A 84 19.44 9.03 19.03
N ALA A 85 19.99 7.83 19.13
CA ALA A 85 20.71 7.21 18.03
C ALA A 85 19.77 6.95 16.84
N VAL A 86 20.29 6.99 15.61
CA VAL A 86 19.51 6.79 14.37
C VAL A 86 18.64 5.52 14.42
N GLN A 87 19.15 4.42 15.00
CA GLN A 87 18.38 3.19 15.12
C GLN A 87 17.21 3.30 16.11
N GLN A 88 17.38 4.06 17.20
CA GLN A 88 16.31 4.31 18.16
C GLN A 88 15.24 5.22 17.56
N GLN A 89 15.65 6.25 16.80
CA GLN A 89 14.71 7.11 16.07
C GLN A 89 13.86 6.29 15.10
N LYS A 90 14.50 5.43 14.29
CA LYS A 90 13.79 4.54 13.36
C LYS A 90 12.83 3.59 14.07
N ALA A 91 13.28 2.99 15.18
CA ALA A 91 12.44 2.09 15.97
C ALA A 91 11.22 2.81 16.55
N LEU A 92 11.39 4.04 17.05
CA LEU A 92 10.30 4.81 17.62
C LEU A 92 9.28 5.22 16.55
N LEU A 93 9.75 5.73 15.39
CA LEU A 93 8.87 6.09 14.28
C LEU A 93 8.08 4.88 13.75
N ARG A 94 8.73 3.71 13.66
CA ARG A 94 8.05 2.47 13.32
C ARG A 94 7.02 2.07 14.38
N ALA A 95 7.38 2.18 15.66
CA ALA A 95 6.50 1.83 16.78
C ALA A 95 5.24 2.70 16.81
N VAL A 96 5.32 3.98 16.43
CA VAL A 96 4.14 4.86 16.31
C VAL A 96 3.12 4.28 15.32
N LEU A 97 3.56 3.89 14.12
CA LEU A 97 2.69 3.29 13.10
C LEU A 97 2.17 1.92 13.54
N ASP A 98 3.03 1.08 14.12
CA ASP A 98 2.64 -0.24 14.62
C ASP A 98 1.59 -0.14 15.74
N ALA A 99 1.70 0.86 16.62
CA ALA A 99 0.78 1.11 17.72
C ALA A 99 -0.59 1.62 17.26
N VAL A 100 -0.63 2.59 16.32
CA VAL A 100 -1.90 3.11 15.78
C VAL A 100 -2.68 2.00 15.06
N HIS A 101 -1.98 1.13 14.33
CA HIS A 101 -2.58 0.05 13.58
C HIS A 101 -2.62 -1.27 14.37
N HIS A 102 -2.46 -1.26 15.69
CA HIS A 102 -2.24 -2.50 16.47
C HIS A 102 -3.38 -3.51 16.31
N ASP A 103 -4.63 -3.06 16.30
CA ASP A 103 -5.82 -3.92 16.20
C ASP A 103 -6.09 -4.33 14.75
N ARG A 104 -5.17 -5.11 14.18
CA ARG A 104 -5.22 -5.61 12.80
C ARG A 104 -5.04 -7.13 12.75
N PRO A 105 -5.65 -7.82 11.78
CA PRO A 105 -5.40 -9.23 11.57
C PRO A 105 -3.92 -9.53 11.29
N ILE A 106 -3.45 -10.69 11.77
CA ILE A 106 -2.09 -11.14 11.53
C ILE A 106 -1.87 -11.35 10.03
N GLY A 107 -0.80 -10.75 9.50
CA GLY A 107 -0.44 -10.86 8.09
C GLY A 107 -1.19 -9.92 7.16
N SER A 108 -2.00 -8.99 7.69
CA SER A 108 -2.64 -7.96 6.88
C SER A 108 -1.65 -6.98 6.26
N VAL A 109 -2.10 -6.37 5.17
CA VAL A 109 -1.44 -5.27 4.48
C VAL A 109 -2.16 -3.98 4.85
N VAL A 110 -1.46 -3.07 5.49
CA VAL A 110 -2.03 -1.80 5.96
C VAL A 110 -1.86 -0.73 4.87
N PHE A 111 -2.95 -0.07 4.52
CA PHE A 111 -2.99 1.13 3.70
C PHE A 111 -3.38 2.32 4.58
N ASP A 112 -2.38 3.09 5.01
CA ASP A 112 -2.65 4.34 5.73
C ASP A 112 -2.76 5.50 4.74
N SER A 113 -3.84 6.26 4.84
CA SER A 113 -4.11 7.38 3.97
C SER A 113 -4.05 8.73 4.67
N ASN A 114 -3.11 9.56 4.23
CA ASN A 114 -2.97 10.94 4.65
C ASN A 114 -2.17 11.76 3.61
N PRO A 115 -2.59 12.99 3.26
CA PRO A 115 -1.80 13.87 2.39
C PRO A 115 -0.40 14.19 2.92
N ALA A 116 -0.23 14.23 4.25
CA ALA A 116 1.05 14.51 4.91
C ALA A 116 2.13 13.47 4.57
N TRP A 117 1.75 12.25 4.18
CA TRP A 117 2.73 11.20 3.85
C TRP A 117 3.61 11.54 2.66
N ILE A 118 3.15 12.39 1.73
CA ILE A 118 3.95 12.83 0.57
C ILE A 118 5.27 13.47 1.05
N GLY A 119 5.21 14.36 2.04
CA GLY A 119 6.39 15.01 2.61
C GLY A 119 7.29 14.05 3.41
N GLN A 120 6.73 12.92 3.87
CA GLN A 120 7.44 11.93 4.68
C GLN A 120 7.96 10.74 3.86
N ILE A 121 7.71 10.69 2.54
CA ILE A 121 8.11 9.56 1.68
C ILE A 121 9.57 9.21 1.91
N GLY A 122 10.49 10.17 1.91
CA GLY A 122 11.92 9.91 2.14
C GLY A 122 12.19 9.07 3.40
N ILE A 123 11.64 9.50 4.54
CA ILE A 123 11.80 8.82 5.84
C ILE A 123 11.10 7.46 5.83
N LEU A 124 9.82 7.42 5.43
CA LEU A 124 9.01 6.18 5.36
C LEU A 124 9.69 5.13 4.49
N SER A 125 10.28 5.55 3.39
CA SER A 125 10.94 4.68 2.43
C SER A 125 12.19 4.00 3.02
N ALA A 126 12.85 4.63 3.99
CA ALA A 126 13.99 4.09 4.73
C ALA A 126 13.55 3.23 5.94
N LEU A 127 12.38 3.51 6.51
CA LEU A 127 11.79 2.74 7.62
C LEU A 127 11.13 1.45 7.14
N PHE A 128 10.52 1.49 5.95
CA PHE A 128 9.77 0.41 5.35
C PHE A 128 10.23 0.19 3.91
N PRO A 129 11.32 -0.59 3.71
CA PRO A 129 11.91 -0.76 2.37
C PRO A 129 10.97 -1.41 1.35
N LEU A 130 10.02 -2.21 1.81
CA LEU A 130 9.03 -2.89 0.97
C LEU A 130 7.78 -2.05 0.70
N SER A 131 7.63 -0.90 1.38
CA SER A 131 6.48 -0.03 1.18
C SER A 131 6.46 0.59 -0.20
N ARG A 132 5.25 0.80 -0.68
CA ARG A 132 4.93 1.52 -1.91
C ARG A 132 4.03 2.69 -1.55
N PHE A 133 4.16 3.76 -2.32
CA PHE A 133 3.46 5.02 -2.13
C PHE A 133 2.55 5.23 -3.33
N VAL A 134 1.27 5.44 -3.09
CA VAL A 134 0.27 5.66 -4.13
C VAL A 134 -0.28 7.07 -3.95
N VAL A 135 -0.14 7.90 -4.98
CA VAL A 135 -0.50 9.31 -4.93
C VAL A 135 -1.58 9.61 -5.94
N LEU A 136 -2.76 10.00 -5.47
CA LEU A 136 -3.90 10.34 -6.32
C LEU A 136 -3.90 11.84 -6.60
N LEU A 137 -3.98 12.18 -7.89
CA LEU A 137 -4.08 13.54 -8.37
C LEU A 137 -5.52 13.85 -8.78
N ALA A 138 -6.03 14.98 -8.29
CA ALA A 138 -7.23 15.60 -8.82
C ALA A 138 -6.96 16.18 -10.22
N ASP A 139 -8.02 16.64 -10.88
CA ASP A 139 -7.92 17.26 -12.20
C ASP A 139 -7.05 18.53 -12.16
N ALA A 140 -6.42 18.88 -13.29
CA ALA A 140 -5.45 19.97 -13.41
C ALA A 140 -6.00 21.33 -12.94
N ALA A 141 -7.33 21.51 -12.98
CA ALA A 141 -8.03 22.70 -12.52
C ALA A 141 -7.88 23.00 -11.01
N ASP A 142 -7.44 22.03 -10.20
CA ASP A 142 -7.28 22.20 -8.75
C ASP A 142 -5.83 22.55 -8.33
N LEU A 143 -4.88 22.65 -9.27
CA LEU A 143 -3.45 22.90 -8.98
C LEU A 143 -3.14 24.34 -8.54
N ASP A 144 -4.04 25.29 -8.81
CA ASP A 144 -3.91 26.68 -8.39
C ASP A 144 -4.40 26.93 -6.94
N GLY A 145 -4.77 25.87 -6.20
CA GLY A 145 -5.38 25.93 -4.86
C GLY A 145 -4.60 25.21 -3.74
N PRO A 146 -5.27 24.85 -2.62
CA PRO A 146 -4.66 24.02 -1.56
C PRO A 146 -4.27 22.67 -2.15
N GLY A 147 -2.97 22.38 -2.18
CA GLY A 147 -2.39 21.26 -2.95
C GLY A 147 -0.97 21.56 -3.47
N GLN A 148 -0.58 22.85 -3.53
CA GLN A 148 0.75 23.24 -4.01
C GLN A 148 1.90 22.70 -3.14
N ARG A 149 1.70 22.63 -1.81
CA ARG A 149 2.70 22.09 -0.89
C ARG A 149 2.93 20.60 -1.18
N GLU A 150 1.84 19.85 -1.28
CA GLU A 150 1.81 18.43 -1.57
C GLU A 150 2.40 18.16 -2.97
N MET A 151 2.08 18.99 -3.97
CA MET A 151 2.64 18.87 -5.31
C MET A 151 4.16 19.11 -5.33
N ARG A 152 4.64 20.12 -4.60
CA ARG A 152 6.07 20.38 -4.45
C ARG A 152 6.78 19.21 -3.76
N ASP A 153 6.19 18.69 -2.68
CA ASP A 153 6.74 17.57 -1.92
C ASP A 153 6.72 16.28 -2.78
N LEU A 154 5.67 16.07 -3.58
CA LEU A 154 5.58 14.97 -4.54
C LEU A 154 6.69 15.08 -5.60
N LYS A 155 6.87 16.27 -6.17
CA LYS A 155 7.94 16.51 -7.13
C LYS A 155 9.31 16.19 -6.52
N ALA A 156 9.57 16.66 -5.30
CA ALA A 156 10.81 16.36 -4.60
C ALA A 156 11.00 14.84 -4.35
N ALA A 157 9.91 14.12 -4.04
CA ALA A 157 9.94 12.68 -3.84
C ALA A 157 10.21 11.90 -5.15
N LEU A 158 9.61 12.35 -6.27
CA LEU A 158 9.83 11.80 -7.61
C LEU A 158 11.24 12.10 -8.16
N ASP A 159 11.84 13.21 -7.77
CA ASP A 159 13.24 13.53 -8.08
C ASP A 159 14.23 12.80 -7.14
N GLY A 160 13.73 12.06 -6.14
CA GLY A 160 14.49 11.40 -5.09
C GLY A 160 14.66 9.88 -5.26
N PRO A 161 15.37 9.22 -4.32
CA PRO A 161 15.68 7.78 -4.40
C PRO A 161 14.47 6.85 -4.20
N ALA A 162 13.31 7.40 -3.82
CA ALA A 162 12.09 6.63 -3.61
C ALA A 162 11.18 6.62 -4.85
N ALA A 163 11.55 7.28 -5.96
CA ALA A 163 10.72 7.48 -7.14
C ALA A 163 10.12 6.18 -7.70
N GLU A 164 10.91 5.11 -7.81
CA GLU A 164 10.45 3.79 -8.31
C GLU A 164 9.41 3.10 -7.41
N ARG A 165 9.20 3.64 -6.20
CA ARG A 165 8.21 3.18 -5.23
C ARG A 165 7.04 4.13 -5.11
N ILE A 166 6.89 5.10 -6.02
CA ILE A 166 5.77 6.02 -6.09
C ILE A 166 4.96 5.70 -7.36
N LEU A 167 3.66 5.46 -7.20
CA LEU A 167 2.70 5.36 -8.30
C LEU A 167 1.79 6.57 -8.25
N VAL A 168 1.72 7.32 -9.34
CA VAL A 168 0.82 8.46 -9.48
C VAL A 168 -0.40 8.01 -10.28
N ILE A 169 -1.58 8.22 -9.71
CA ILE A 169 -2.86 7.87 -10.33
C ILE A 169 -3.67 9.15 -10.55
N GLU A 170 -4.02 9.41 -11.80
CA GLU A 170 -4.94 10.48 -12.14
C GLU A 170 -6.38 10.04 -11.88
N ARG A 171 -7.14 10.84 -11.13
CA ARG A 171 -8.55 10.56 -10.80
C ARG A 171 -9.40 10.31 -12.06
N GLY A 172 -9.20 11.12 -13.10
CA GLY A 172 -9.93 10.98 -14.36
C GLY A 172 -9.73 9.61 -15.01
N ARG A 173 -8.51 9.05 -14.92
CA ARG A 173 -8.22 7.73 -15.44
C ARG A 173 -8.78 6.62 -14.56
N LEU A 174 -8.69 6.75 -13.23
CA LEU A 174 -9.29 5.81 -12.29
C LEU A 174 -10.81 5.66 -12.53
N ILE A 175 -11.50 6.76 -12.83
CA ILE A 175 -12.94 6.75 -13.09
C ILE A 175 -13.29 6.13 -14.45
N ASN A 176 -12.51 6.44 -15.49
CA ASN A 176 -12.85 6.02 -16.86
C ASN A 176 -12.31 4.64 -17.24
N ASP A 177 -11.31 4.11 -16.51
CA ASP A 177 -10.62 2.85 -16.82
C ASP A 177 -10.15 2.16 -15.53
N ALA A 178 -11.08 1.97 -14.59
CA ALA A 178 -10.79 1.44 -13.25
C ALA A 178 -10.11 0.07 -13.29
N LEU A 179 -10.57 -0.85 -14.15
CA LEU A 179 -10.00 -2.20 -14.27
C LEU A 179 -8.50 -2.17 -14.58
N THR A 180 -8.09 -1.39 -15.58
CA THR A 180 -6.68 -1.27 -15.96
C THR A 180 -5.86 -0.59 -14.85
N VAL A 181 -6.42 0.43 -14.19
CA VAL A 181 -5.72 1.11 -13.09
C VAL A 181 -5.53 0.16 -11.90
N MET A 182 -6.52 -0.66 -11.58
CA MET A 182 -6.42 -1.64 -10.50
C MET A 182 -5.40 -2.73 -10.82
N ASP A 183 -5.32 -3.21 -12.06
CA ASP A 183 -4.28 -4.17 -12.50
C ASP A 183 -2.87 -3.58 -12.31
N VAL A 184 -2.65 -2.34 -12.78
CA VAL A 184 -1.38 -1.63 -12.58
C VAL A 184 -1.09 -1.42 -11.10
N LEU A 185 -2.09 -1.05 -10.30
CA LEU A 185 -1.96 -0.85 -8.87
C LEU A 185 -1.53 -2.13 -8.16
N TYR A 186 -2.19 -3.26 -8.40
CA TYR A 186 -1.83 -4.55 -7.80
C TYR A 186 -0.44 -5.02 -8.20
N HIS A 187 -0.10 -4.92 -9.49
CA HIS A 187 1.23 -5.20 -9.99
C HIS A 187 2.30 -4.34 -9.28
N PHE A 188 2.02 -3.04 -9.14
CA PHE A 188 2.91 -2.10 -8.48
C PHE A 188 3.05 -2.38 -6.97
N LEU A 189 1.96 -2.70 -6.28
CA LEU A 189 1.96 -3.05 -4.85
C LEU A 189 2.69 -4.37 -4.58
N ARG A 190 2.77 -5.24 -5.58
CA ARG A 190 3.28 -6.63 -5.48
C ARG A 190 2.45 -7.48 -4.53
N GLU A 191 1.14 -7.24 -4.52
CA GLU A 191 0.17 -8.02 -3.77
C GLU A 191 -0.65 -8.90 -4.72
N PRO A 192 -1.20 -10.04 -4.25
CA PRO A 192 -2.08 -10.87 -5.07
C PRO A 192 -3.31 -10.09 -5.53
N GLU A 193 -3.67 -10.26 -6.81
CA GLU A 193 -4.89 -9.68 -7.37
C GLU A 193 -6.14 -10.11 -6.59
N PHE A 194 -7.11 -9.20 -6.53
CA PHE A 194 -8.42 -9.42 -5.92
C PHE A 194 -9.49 -8.86 -6.84
N ASP A 195 -10.61 -9.58 -6.96
CA ASP A 195 -11.73 -9.21 -7.81
C ASP A 195 -12.62 -8.20 -7.07
N HIS A 196 -12.42 -6.93 -7.40
CA HIS A 196 -13.13 -5.80 -6.78
C HIS A 196 -14.43 -5.50 -7.50
N ASP A 197 -15.46 -5.16 -6.73
CA ASP A 197 -16.62 -4.45 -7.26
C ASP A 197 -16.24 -2.98 -7.49
N LEU A 198 -16.13 -2.61 -8.76
CA LEU A 198 -15.71 -1.28 -9.21
C LEU A 198 -16.89 -0.35 -9.50
N SER A 199 -18.12 -0.75 -9.16
CA SER A 199 -19.33 0.08 -9.37
C SER A 199 -19.26 1.43 -8.67
N GLU A 200 -18.44 1.58 -7.61
CA GLU A 200 -18.19 2.87 -6.96
C GLU A 200 -17.53 3.93 -7.87
N PHE A 201 -16.80 3.50 -8.91
CA PHE A 201 -16.22 4.42 -9.90
C PHE A 201 -17.18 4.76 -11.04
N GLU A 202 -18.23 3.95 -11.23
CA GLU A 202 -19.27 4.17 -12.23
C GLU A 202 -20.29 5.17 -11.68
N ALA A 203 -20.16 6.45 -12.05
CA ALA A 203 -21.10 7.48 -11.60
C ALA A 203 -22.57 7.07 -11.90
N PRO A 204 -23.50 7.23 -10.94
CA PRO A 204 -24.91 6.96 -11.19
C PRO A 204 -25.45 7.98 -12.21
N GLY A 205 -25.67 7.53 -13.44
CA GLY A 205 -26.31 8.35 -14.48
C GLY A 205 -25.67 8.32 -15.88
N ARG A 206 -24.59 7.58 -16.13
CA ARG A 206 -24.16 7.31 -17.51
C ARG A 206 -25.03 6.19 -18.09
N THR A 207 -26.29 6.51 -18.41
CA THR A 207 -27.15 5.61 -19.18
C THR A 207 -26.46 5.29 -20.49
N ALA A 208 -26.19 4.00 -20.72
CA ALA A 208 -25.81 3.49 -22.02
C ALA A 208 -26.90 3.86 -23.04
N GLY A 209 -26.62 4.85 -23.89
CA GLY A 209 -27.54 5.27 -24.94
C GLY A 209 -26.92 6.33 -25.83
N GLU A 210 -26.80 5.99 -27.12
CA GLU A 210 -26.51 6.85 -28.28
C GLU A 210 -25.03 7.27 -28.42
N GLY A 211 -24.23 6.91 -29.43
CA GLY A 211 -24.29 6.19 -30.72
C GLY A 211 -22.88 6.40 -31.33
N SER A 212 -22.29 5.66 -32.26
CA SER A 212 -22.75 4.69 -33.24
C SER A 212 -21.52 3.99 -33.85
N GLY A 213 -21.66 2.71 -34.20
CA GLY A 213 -21.08 2.08 -35.40
C GLY A 213 -19.56 1.84 -35.49
N GLY A 214 -19.13 0.59 -35.25
CA GLY A 214 -17.83 0.11 -35.70
C GLY A 214 -17.56 -1.35 -35.32
N VAL A 215 -17.99 -2.27 -36.19
CA VAL A 215 -17.75 -3.72 -36.14
C VAL A 215 -16.26 -4.06 -36.01
N GLY A 216 -15.91 -5.01 -35.13
CA GLY A 216 -14.61 -5.69 -35.19
C GLY A 216 -14.20 -6.45 -33.93
N GLY A 217 -14.79 -7.62 -33.69
CA GLY A 217 -14.24 -8.56 -32.70
C GLY A 217 -12.88 -9.11 -33.15
N ARG A 218 -11.88 -9.05 -32.26
CA ARG A 218 -10.81 -10.06 -32.05
C ARG A 218 -9.70 -9.51 -31.13
N GLY A 219 -9.33 -10.32 -30.14
CA GLY A 219 -7.98 -10.31 -29.55
C GLY A 219 -7.86 -9.63 -28.20
N ALA A 220 -8.18 -10.35 -27.11
CA ALA A 220 -7.57 -10.11 -25.82
C ALA A 220 -6.05 -10.38 -25.96
N THR A 221 -5.32 -9.36 -26.38
CA THR A 221 -3.87 -9.42 -26.51
C THR A 221 -3.30 -9.07 -25.16
N ARG A 222 -2.84 -10.11 -24.45
CA ARG A 222 -2.07 -10.04 -23.22
C ARG A 222 -0.80 -9.21 -23.50
N LEU A 223 -0.83 -7.92 -23.19
CA LEU A 223 0.34 -7.05 -23.25
C LEU A 223 1.23 -7.39 -22.05
N ARG A 224 2.41 -7.94 -22.35
CA ARG A 224 3.50 -8.08 -21.39
C ARG A 224 3.87 -6.70 -20.88
N ALA A 225 3.67 -6.47 -19.59
CA ALA A 225 4.22 -5.32 -18.88
C ALA A 225 5.72 -5.55 -18.65
N ASP A 226 6.54 -5.13 -19.62
CA ASP A 226 7.95 -4.82 -19.40
C ASP A 226 8.11 -3.31 -19.54
N GLY A 227 8.60 -2.66 -18.48
CA GLY A 227 9.20 -1.33 -18.52
C GLY A 227 8.29 -0.16 -18.10
N ASP A 228 8.64 0.43 -16.96
CA ASP A 228 8.34 1.81 -16.53
C ASP A 228 6.86 2.19 -16.25
N ALA A 229 6.39 1.83 -15.05
CA ALA A 229 5.12 2.30 -14.48
C ALA A 229 5.18 3.73 -13.89
N THR A 230 6.29 4.46 -14.07
CA THR A 230 6.57 5.71 -13.34
C THR A 230 6.01 6.96 -14.02
N LEU A 231 5.54 6.91 -15.27
CA LEU A 231 5.07 8.10 -16.00
C LEU A 231 3.84 7.80 -16.86
N LEU A 232 2.66 8.01 -16.27
CA LEU A 232 1.40 8.16 -17.01
C LEU A 232 0.97 9.62 -17.11
N LEU A 233 1.95 10.53 -17.18
CA LEU A 233 1.75 11.92 -17.58
C LEU A 233 2.22 12.07 -19.03
N LYS A 234 1.33 11.78 -20.01
CA LYS A 234 1.38 12.29 -21.39
C LYS A 234 0.26 11.69 -22.22
N SER A 235 -0.78 12.49 -22.50
CA SER A 235 -1.38 12.74 -23.82
C SER A 235 -2.77 13.36 -23.63
N GLY A 236 -2.87 14.66 -23.89
CA GLY A 236 -4.11 15.45 -23.83
C GLY A 236 -3.80 16.92 -23.73
#